data_AF-A0AAE0BHJ4-F1
#
_entry.id   AF-A0AAE0BHJ4-F1
#
_cell.length_a   1.000
_cell.length_b   1.000
_cell.length_c   1.000
_cell.angle_alpha   90.00
_cell.angle_beta   90.00
_cell.angle_gamma   90.00
#
_symmetry.space_group_name_H-M   'P 1'
#
loop_
_entity.id
_entity.type
_entity.pdbx_description
1 polymer ?
#
loop_
_entity_poly.entity_id
_entity_poly.type
_entity_poly.pdbx_seq_one_letter_code
_entity_poly.pdbx_strand_id
1 'polypeptide(L)'
;MGSADGSLCGFSSVEAILEKYIPEEELGEVKRVMYGCNMGAPVPPLEVPANIQEQASSNDFEIQAYKMTAASEQLRPPRIVKIGLIQNKVVLPSTAPFKEQRQAIFDRIRLLLDAAGEAGVKIACLQEAWPMPFAFCTREKHWLEFAESAETGESVKFCQELAKKHGMVVVSPILERDEAHGATIWNTAVVIGNNGNVIGKHRKNHIPRVGDFNESTYYMVRLEPASS
;
A
#
# COMPACT_ATOMS: atom_id res chain seq x y z
N MET A 1 -12.08 13.19 18.83
CA MET A 1 -11.33 12.43 19.86
C MET A 1 -10.84 11.16 19.20
N GLY A 2 -9.70 11.20 18.52
CA GLY A 2 -8.98 9.99 18.11
C GLY A 2 -7.91 9.74 19.16
N SER A 3 -7.81 8.53 19.68
CA SER A 3 -6.77 8.15 20.64
C SER A 3 -5.40 8.21 19.95
N ALA A 4 -4.38 8.63 20.70
CA ALA A 4 -3.01 8.77 20.19
C ALA A 4 -2.33 7.42 19.88
N ASP A 5 -2.97 6.31 20.25
CA ASP A 5 -2.48 4.93 20.12
C ASP A 5 -2.88 4.23 18.81
N GLY A 6 -3.56 4.94 17.89
CA GLY A 6 -4.00 4.36 16.61
C GLY A 6 -5.24 3.47 16.71
N SER A 7 -5.85 3.34 17.89
CA SER A 7 -7.09 2.58 18.06
C SER A 7 -8.33 3.33 17.54
N LEU A 8 -9.32 2.57 17.08
CA LEU A 8 -10.63 3.09 16.66
C LEU A 8 -11.53 3.16 17.90
N CYS A 9 -11.53 4.31 18.58
CA CYS A 9 -12.31 4.52 19.82
C CYS A 9 -11.95 3.53 20.94
N GLY A 10 -10.66 3.20 21.11
CA GLY A 10 -10.19 2.25 22.12
C GLY A 10 -10.15 0.79 21.65
N PHE A 11 -10.52 0.50 20.40
CA PHE A 11 -10.45 -0.82 19.80
C PHE A 11 -9.28 -0.92 18.81
N SER A 12 -8.41 -1.92 19.00
CA SER A 12 -7.24 -2.14 18.14
C SER A 12 -7.61 -2.76 16.79
N SER A 13 -8.48 -3.76 16.77
CA SER A 13 -8.99 -4.40 15.55
C SER A 13 -10.33 -5.10 15.80
N VAL A 14 -11.04 -5.44 14.72
CA VAL A 14 -12.27 -6.24 14.81
C VAL A 14 -11.95 -7.62 15.37
N GLU A 15 -10.85 -8.23 14.95
CA GLU A 15 -10.39 -9.54 15.37
C GLU A 15 -10.12 -9.58 16.88
N ALA A 16 -9.48 -8.55 17.44
CA ALA A 16 -9.22 -8.46 18.88
C ALA A 16 -10.52 -8.34 19.70
N ILE A 17 -11.55 -7.67 19.17
CA ILE A 17 -12.87 -7.63 19.81
C ILE A 17 -13.50 -9.02 19.77
N LEU A 18 -13.51 -9.68 18.60
CA LEU A 18 -14.11 -11.00 18.46
C LEU A 18 -13.45 -12.02 19.38
N GLU A 19 -12.12 -12.03 19.43
CA GLU A 19 -11.34 -12.92 20.31
C GLU A 19 -11.57 -12.66 21.79
N LYS A 20 -11.80 -11.39 22.17
CA LYS A 20 -12.03 -11.02 23.57
C LYS A 20 -13.43 -11.38 24.06
N TYR A 21 -14.44 -11.32 23.19
CA TYR A 21 -15.84 -11.34 23.60
C TYR A 21 -16.66 -12.53 23.09
N ILE A 22 -16.20 -13.25 22.05
CA ILE A 22 -16.89 -14.43 21.53
C ILE A 22 -16.27 -15.68 22.15
N PRO A 23 -17.07 -16.63 22.68
CA PRO A 23 -16.58 -17.91 23.20
C PRO A 23 -15.74 -18.66 22.15
N GLU A 24 -14.68 -19.35 22.57
CA GLU A 24 -13.75 -20.04 21.66
C GLU A 24 -14.47 -21.07 20.75
N GLU A 25 -15.52 -21.72 21.28
CA GLU A 25 -16.37 -22.67 20.56
C GLU A 25 -17.20 -22.05 19.44
N GLU A 26 -17.56 -20.76 19.56
CA GLU A 26 -18.34 -20.02 18.55
C GLU A 26 -17.45 -19.15 17.65
N LEU A 27 -16.29 -18.74 18.14
CA LEU A 27 -15.36 -17.85 17.43
C LEU A 27 -14.95 -18.41 16.06
N GLY A 28 -14.75 -19.73 15.99
CA GLY A 28 -14.46 -20.40 14.73
C GLY A 28 -15.57 -20.23 13.70
N GLU A 29 -16.84 -20.38 14.12
CA GLU A 29 -18.00 -20.23 13.24
C GLU A 29 -18.24 -18.77 12.84
N VAL A 30 -18.05 -17.83 13.76
CA VAL A 30 -18.11 -16.39 13.44
C VAL A 30 -17.06 -16.03 12.40
N LYS A 31 -15.80 -16.43 12.61
CA LYS A 31 -14.71 -16.18 11.65
C LYS A 31 -14.99 -16.86 10.30
N ARG A 32 -15.53 -18.08 10.30
CA ARG A 32 -15.91 -18.82 9.08
C ARG A 32 -16.97 -18.07 8.27
N VAL A 33 -18.00 -17.53 8.92
CA VAL A 33 -19.08 -16.79 8.24
C VAL A 33 -18.60 -15.42 7.74
N MET A 34 -17.81 -14.71 8.55
CA MET A 34 -17.34 -13.36 8.21
C MET A 34 -16.24 -13.35 7.13
N TYR A 35 -15.24 -14.22 7.27
CA TYR A 35 -14.03 -14.20 6.43
C TYR A 35 -13.96 -15.34 5.41
N GLY A 36 -14.69 -16.45 5.66
CA GLY A 36 -14.58 -17.67 4.87
C GLY A 36 -13.41 -18.57 5.29
N CYS A 37 -13.10 -19.55 4.44
CA CYS A 37 -12.03 -20.53 4.66
C CYS A 37 -11.09 -20.62 3.46
N ASN A 38 -9.84 -21.00 3.70
CA ASN A 38 -8.92 -21.47 2.68
C ASN A 38 -8.72 -22.99 2.85
N MET A 39 -8.99 -23.77 1.80
CA MET A 39 -8.88 -25.23 1.83
C MET A 39 -9.69 -25.90 2.98
N GLY A 40 -10.85 -25.33 3.30
CA GLY A 40 -11.77 -25.87 4.31
C GLY A 40 -11.49 -25.47 5.77
N ALA A 41 -10.44 -24.67 6.03
CA ALA A 41 -10.10 -24.18 7.37
C ALA A 41 -9.89 -22.65 7.37
N PRO A 42 -9.94 -21.99 8.54
CA PRO A 42 -9.50 -20.60 8.68
C PRO A 42 -8.06 -20.41 8.18
N VAL A 43 -7.76 -19.23 7.64
CA VAL A 43 -6.40 -18.93 7.15
C VAL A 43 -5.43 -18.88 8.34
N PRO A 44 -4.41 -19.76 8.39
CA PRO A 44 -3.48 -19.78 9.51
C PRO A 44 -2.51 -18.59 9.45
N PRO A 45 -2.02 -18.12 10.62
CA PRO A 45 -0.93 -17.17 10.67
C PRO A 45 0.34 -17.79 10.08
N LEU A 46 1.19 -16.95 9.49
CA LEU A 46 2.52 -17.29 9.04
C LEU A 46 3.52 -16.70 10.03
N GLU A 47 4.47 -17.51 10.48
CA GLU A 47 5.51 -17.05 11.39
C GLU A 47 6.36 -15.95 10.76
N VAL A 48 6.51 -14.84 11.49
CA VAL A 48 7.37 -13.72 11.12
C VAL A 48 8.70 -13.88 11.88
N PRO A 49 9.86 -13.79 11.22
CA PRO A 49 11.16 -13.87 11.90
C PRO A 49 11.30 -12.87 13.07
N ALA A 50 11.91 -13.31 14.17
CA ALA A 50 12.01 -12.51 15.41
C ALA A 50 12.69 -11.14 15.21
N ASN A 51 13.73 -11.08 14.36
CA ASN A 51 14.40 -9.82 14.04
C ASN A 51 13.46 -8.81 13.38
N ILE A 52 12.50 -9.27 12.57
CA ILE A 52 11.53 -8.40 11.89
C ILE A 52 10.43 -7.96 12.87
N GLN A 53 10.02 -8.84 13.79
CA GLN A 53 9.11 -8.46 14.88
C GLN A 53 9.73 -7.40 15.80
N GLU A 54 11.03 -7.51 16.09
CA GLU A 54 11.77 -6.51 16.86
C GLU A 54 11.86 -5.19 16.08
N GLN A 55 12.21 -5.23 14.79
CA GLN A 55 12.18 -4.04 13.93
C GLN A 55 10.80 -3.36 13.91
N ALA A 56 9.73 -4.14 13.79
CA ALA A 56 8.35 -3.64 13.82
C ALA A 56 8.04 -2.91 15.12
N SER A 57 8.40 -3.52 16.25
CA SER A 57 8.23 -2.94 17.58
C SER A 57 9.07 -1.68 17.78
N SER A 58 10.36 -1.71 17.43
CA SER A 58 11.28 -0.57 17.59
C SER A 58 10.96 0.61 16.68
N ASN A 59 10.33 0.36 15.54
CA ASN A 59 9.98 1.39 14.57
C ASN A 59 8.48 1.71 14.57
N ASP A 60 7.70 1.31 15.58
CA ASP A 60 6.28 1.64 15.72
C ASP A 60 5.44 1.28 14.47
N PHE A 61 5.50 0.03 14.04
CA PHE A 61 4.57 -0.52 13.04
C PHE A 61 4.11 -1.93 13.38
N GLU A 62 2.91 -2.28 12.94
CA GLU A 62 2.37 -3.63 13.06
C GLU A 62 2.86 -4.51 11.90
N ILE A 63 3.17 -5.78 12.19
CA ILE A 63 3.40 -6.80 11.18
C ILE A 63 2.50 -8.01 11.44
N GLN A 64 1.73 -8.38 10.42
CA GLN A 64 0.90 -9.58 10.41
C GLN A 64 1.20 -10.36 9.13
N ALA A 65 1.22 -11.69 9.24
CA ALA A 65 1.43 -12.56 8.09
C ALA A 65 0.51 -13.76 8.15
N TYR A 66 -0.01 -14.16 6.99
CA TYR A 66 -0.98 -15.24 6.85
C TYR A 66 -0.62 -16.09 5.64
N LYS A 67 -1.01 -17.38 5.67
CA LYS A 67 -0.68 -18.33 4.61
C LYS A 67 -1.94 -18.88 3.97
N MET A 68 -2.14 -18.53 2.70
CA MET A 68 -3.13 -19.20 1.85
C MET A 68 -2.46 -20.31 1.04
N THR A 69 -3.16 -21.43 0.91
CA THR A 69 -2.71 -22.63 0.20
C THR A 69 -3.71 -23.01 -0.90
N ALA A 70 -3.30 -23.93 -1.75
CA ALA A 70 -4.11 -24.50 -2.81
C ALA A 70 -3.92 -26.02 -2.83
N ALA A 71 -4.85 -26.73 -3.46
CA ALA A 71 -4.71 -28.15 -3.73
C ALA A 71 -3.44 -28.41 -4.56
N SER A 72 -2.76 -29.53 -4.29
CA SER A 72 -1.62 -29.94 -5.09
C SER A 72 -2.09 -30.35 -6.49
N GLU A 73 -1.45 -29.81 -7.52
CA GLU A 73 -1.67 -30.24 -8.90
C GLU A 73 -0.69 -31.35 -9.29
N GLN A 74 -1.13 -32.27 -10.13
CA GLN A 74 -0.27 -33.37 -10.62
C GLN A 74 0.73 -32.90 -11.69
N LEU A 75 0.37 -31.85 -12.45
CA LEU A 75 1.12 -31.41 -13.64
C LEU A 75 1.88 -30.10 -13.44
N ARG A 76 1.61 -29.36 -12.35
CA ARG A 76 2.26 -28.07 -12.10
C ARG A 76 2.86 -28.02 -10.71
N PRO A 77 4.10 -27.54 -10.58
CA PRO A 77 4.65 -27.24 -9.27
C PRO A 77 3.91 -26.05 -8.64
N PRO A 78 3.90 -25.94 -7.30
CA PRO A 78 3.30 -24.81 -6.62
C PRO A 78 4.06 -23.52 -6.96
N ARG A 79 3.31 -22.45 -7.29
CA ARG A 79 3.86 -21.11 -7.49
C ARG A 79 3.62 -20.27 -6.23
N ILE A 80 4.51 -20.42 -5.25
CA ILE A 80 4.42 -19.73 -3.97
C ILE A 80 4.94 -18.28 -4.13
N VAL A 81 4.16 -17.31 -3.67
CA VAL A 81 4.53 -15.90 -3.66
C VAL A 81 4.17 -15.29 -2.30
N LYS A 82 5.08 -14.48 -1.74
CA LYS A 82 4.79 -13.64 -0.58
C LYS A 82 4.49 -12.22 -1.07
N ILE A 83 3.35 -11.68 -0.65
CA ILE A 83 2.90 -10.33 -1.00
C ILE A 83 2.90 -9.49 0.27
N GLY A 84 3.42 -8.27 0.19
CA GLY A 84 3.40 -7.29 1.27
C GLY A 84 2.44 -6.15 0.95
N LEU A 85 1.57 -5.81 1.89
CA LEU A 85 0.69 -4.65 1.83
C LEU A 85 1.18 -3.65 2.87
N ILE A 86 1.49 -2.43 2.44
CA ILE A 86 2.10 -1.41 3.29
C ILE A 86 1.14 -0.25 3.45
N GLN A 87 0.82 0.06 4.70
CA GLN A 87 0.00 1.20 5.09
C GLN A 87 0.75 2.07 6.11
N ASN A 88 0.58 3.38 6.03
CA ASN A 88 1.18 4.34 6.94
C ASN A 88 0.34 5.63 7.07
N LYS A 89 0.56 6.35 8.17
CA LYS A 89 0.11 7.73 8.33
C LYS A 89 1.12 8.71 7.71
N VAL A 90 0.67 9.92 7.42
CA VAL A 90 1.57 11.05 7.14
C VAL A 90 2.47 11.31 8.35
N VAL A 91 3.72 11.70 8.10
CA VAL A 91 4.75 11.80 9.16
C VAL A 91 4.85 13.22 9.73
N LEU A 92 4.82 14.24 8.86
CA LEU A 92 4.87 15.64 9.25
C LEU A 92 3.50 16.31 9.07
N PRO A 93 3.23 17.44 9.76
CA PRO A 93 2.03 18.24 9.53
C PRO A 93 1.90 18.66 8.07
N SER A 94 0.68 18.73 7.56
CA SER A 94 0.39 19.14 6.19
C SER A 94 0.79 20.59 5.87
N THR A 95 1.08 21.40 6.90
CA THR A 95 1.59 22.77 6.80
C THR A 95 3.12 22.87 6.65
N ALA A 96 3.86 21.76 6.80
CA ALA A 96 5.31 21.75 6.60
C ALA A 96 5.68 21.91 5.10
N PRO A 97 6.93 22.25 4.76
CA PRO A 97 7.35 22.29 3.35
C PRO A 97 7.16 20.93 2.64
N PHE A 98 6.63 20.92 1.41
CA PHE A 98 6.30 19.66 0.71
C PHE A 98 7.48 18.71 0.56
N LYS A 99 8.68 19.25 0.31
CA LYS A 99 9.90 18.47 0.22
C LYS A 99 10.21 17.72 1.52
N GLU A 100 10.03 18.37 2.66
CA GLU A 100 10.23 17.75 3.98
C GLU A 100 9.15 16.71 4.28
N GLN A 101 7.89 17.00 3.94
CA GLN A 101 6.79 16.02 4.07
C GLN A 101 7.07 14.74 3.27
N ARG A 102 7.45 14.89 1.99
CA ARG A 102 7.79 13.76 1.11
C ARG A 102 8.97 12.97 1.66
N GLN A 103 10.05 13.64 2.06
CA GLN A 103 11.24 12.99 2.60
C GLN A 103 10.92 12.19 3.86
N ALA A 104 10.14 12.75 4.79
CA ALA A 104 9.74 12.06 6.00
C ALA A 104 8.91 10.80 5.71
N ILE A 105 8.04 10.85 4.70
CA ILE A 105 7.30 9.68 4.21
C ILE A 105 8.26 8.65 3.58
N PHE A 106 9.24 9.07 2.78
CA PHE A 106 10.22 8.17 2.17
C PHE A 106 11.01 7.41 3.23
N ASP A 107 11.44 8.10 4.29
CA ASP A 107 12.18 7.48 5.38
C ASP A 107 11.32 6.46 6.13
N ARG A 108 10.03 6.77 6.35
CA ARG A 108 9.06 5.81 6.90
C ARG A 108 8.87 4.60 6.00
N ILE A 109 8.62 4.80 4.71
CA ILE A 109 8.37 3.71 3.76
C ILE A 109 9.61 2.84 3.55
N ARG A 110 10.82 3.43 3.62
CA ARG A 110 12.06 2.66 3.53
C ARG A 110 12.14 1.61 4.62
N LEU A 111 11.84 1.97 5.87
CA LEU A 111 11.80 1.02 6.99
C LEU A 111 10.82 -0.13 6.74
N LEU A 112 9.63 0.18 6.24
CA LEU A 112 8.58 -0.81 5.97
C LEU A 112 8.94 -1.74 4.80
N LEU A 113 9.49 -1.19 3.71
CA LEU A 113 9.94 -1.97 2.56
C LEU A 113 11.19 -2.80 2.86
N ASP A 114 12.09 -2.30 3.70
CA ASP A 114 13.25 -3.07 4.17
C ASP A 114 12.80 -4.28 5.00
N ALA A 115 11.90 -4.10 5.96
CA ALA A 115 11.31 -5.19 6.74
C ALA A 115 10.56 -6.20 5.84
N ALA A 116 9.80 -5.73 4.85
CA ALA A 116 9.11 -6.60 3.88
C ALA A 116 10.11 -7.41 3.04
N GLY A 117 11.19 -6.77 2.57
CA GLY A 117 12.27 -7.41 1.82
C GLY A 117 12.96 -8.51 2.64
N GLU A 118 13.30 -8.22 3.90
CA GLU A 118 13.87 -9.18 4.86
C GLU A 118 12.90 -10.35 5.16
N ALA A 119 11.59 -10.10 5.18
CA ALA A 119 10.57 -11.14 5.29
C ALA A 119 10.44 -12.01 4.01
N GLY A 120 11.16 -11.67 2.95
CA GLY A 120 11.17 -12.38 1.67
C GLY A 120 9.95 -12.08 0.81
N VAL A 121 9.30 -10.92 0.99
CA VAL A 121 8.24 -10.44 0.10
C VAL A 121 8.78 -10.33 -1.33
N LYS A 122 7.97 -10.76 -2.31
CA LYS A 122 8.32 -10.71 -3.74
C LYS A 122 7.52 -9.66 -4.51
N ILE A 123 6.39 -9.22 -3.96
CA ILE A 123 5.57 -8.12 -4.48
C ILE A 123 5.12 -7.28 -3.29
N ALA A 124 5.55 -6.02 -3.24
CA ALA A 124 5.09 -5.05 -2.24
C ALA A 124 4.16 -4.03 -2.90
N CYS A 125 3.08 -3.67 -2.24
CA CYS A 125 2.14 -2.65 -2.70
C CYS A 125 2.02 -1.54 -1.64
N LEU A 126 2.23 -0.29 -2.07
CA LEU A 126 2.02 0.90 -1.26
C LEU A 126 0.58 1.39 -1.39
N GLN A 127 0.10 2.13 -0.40
CA GLN A 127 -1.24 2.74 -0.43
C GLN A 127 -1.39 3.81 -1.52
N GLU A 128 -2.62 4.20 -1.81
CA GLU A 128 -2.92 5.27 -2.78
C GLU A 128 -2.25 6.59 -2.39
N ALA A 129 -1.66 7.28 -3.38
CA ALA A 129 -1.01 8.57 -3.22
C ALA A 129 -0.03 8.60 -2.02
N TRP A 130 0.69 7.50 -1.80
CA TRP A 130 1.55 7.32 -0.62
C TRP A 130 2.57 8.45 -0.36
N PRO A 131 3.17 9.16 -1.36
CA PRO A 131 4.23 10.13 -1.08
C PRO A 131 3.70 11.51 -0.68
N MET A 132 2.40 11.65 -0.41
CA MET A 132 1.76 12.92 -0.05
C MET A 132 0.61 12.74 0.95
N PRO A 133 0.19 13.80 1.67
CA PRO A 133 -1.09 13.80 2.35
C PRO A 133 -2.25 13.64 1.36
N PHE A 134 -3.33 12.99 1.79
CA PHE A 134 -4.56 12.91 1.01
C PHE A 134 -5.31 14.26 1.04
N ALA A 135 -4.81 15.23 0.28
CA ALA A 135 -5.26 16.61 0.30
C ALA A 135 -6.40 16.92 -0.70
N PHE A 136 -6.92 15.91 -1.41
CA PHE A 136 -7.96 16.10 -2.43
C PHE A 136 -9.28 16.65 -1.87
N CYS A 137 -9.50 16.53 -0.56
CA CYS A 137 -10.63 17.14 0.14
C CYS A 137 -10.60 18.68 0.17
N THR A 138 -9.42 19.30 0.03
CA THR A 138 -9.25 20.77 0.14
C THR A 138 -9.63 21.52 -1.14
N ARG A 139 -9.53 20.86 -2.31
CA ARG A 139 -9.67 21.45 -3.66
C ARG A 139 -8.64 22.53 -4.02
N GLU A 140 -7.59 22.71 -3.23
CA GLU A 140 -6.55 23.71 -3.45
C GLU A 140 -5.45 23.21 -4.40
N LYS A 141 -5.09 24.00 -5.41
CA LYS A 141 -4.16 23.54 -6.47
C LYS A 141 -2.69 23.48 -6.06
N HIS A 142 -2.30 24.05 -4.91
CA HIS A 142 -0.90 24.00 -4.48
C HIS A 142 -0.41 22.57 -4.21
N TRP A 143 -1.32 21.65 -3.84
CA TRP A 143 -1.02 20.23 -3.68
C TRP A 143 -0.51 19.55 -4.96
N LEU A 144 -0.73 20.15 -6.13
CA LEU A 144 -0.21 19.63 -7.41
C LEU A 144 1.32 19.66 -7.51
N GLU A 145 2.01 20.38 -6.62
CA GLU A 145 3.48 20.34 -6.53
C GLU A 145 3.99 18.95 -6.09
N PHE A 146 3.15 18.13 -5.45
CA PHE A 146 3.48 16.74 -5.17
C PHE A 146 3.53 15.86 -6.44
N ALA A 147 2.92 16.31 -7.54
CA ALA A 147 2.85 15.52 -8.76
C ALA A 147 4.23 15.38 -9.42
N GLU A 148 4.58 14.17 -9.82
CA GLU A 148 5.88 13.84 -10.38
C GLU A 148 5.79 12.95 -11.63
N SER A 149 6.90 12.80 -12.35
CA SER A 149 6.96 11.91 -13.52
C SER A 149 6.83 10.44 -13.10
N ALA A 150 5.95 9.70 -13.76
CA ALA A 150 5.80 8.24 -13.55
C ALA A 150 7.01 7.41 -14.01
N GLU A 151 8.01 8.03 -14.64
CA GLU A 151 9.22 7.35 -15.14
C GLU A 151 10.49 7.82 -14.44
N THR A 152 10.56 9.11 -14.07
CA THR A 152 11.79 9.76 -13.58
C THR A 152 11.60 10.51 -12.26
N GLY A 153 10.40 10.46 -11.68
CA GLY A 153 10.04 11.05 -10.40
C GLY A 153 10.85 10.52 -9.22
N GLU A 154 10.83 11.26 -8.11
CA GLU A 154 11.62 10.91 -6.93
C GLU A 154 11.07 9.65 -6.26
N SER A 155 9.74 9.49 -6.18
CA SER A 155 9.14 8.26 -5.63
C SER A 155 9.41 7.05 -6.51
N VAL A 156 9.43 7.22 -7.83
CA VAL A 156 9.81 6.14 -8.77
C VAL A 156 11.25 5.70 -8.53
N LYS A 157 12.22 6.63 -8.52
CA LYS A 157 13.64 6.31 -8.29
C LYS A 157 13.87 5.65 -6.93
N PHE A 158 13.21 6.16 -5.90
CA PHE A 158 13.21 5.56 -4.56
C PHE A 158 12.72 4.10 -4.60
N CYS A 159 11.61 3.82 -5.26
CA CYS A 159 11.09 2.47 -5.40
C CYS A 159 12.01 1.57 -6.25
N GLN A 160 12.66 2.10 -7.30
CA GLN A 160 13.63 1.36 -8.11
C GLN A 160 14.82 0.87 -7.29
N GLU A 161 15.35 1.72 -6.41
CA GLU A 161 16.43 1.37 -5.49
C GLU A 161 16.03 0.19 -4.60
N LEU A 162 14.89 0.29 -3.90
CA LEU A 162 14.43 -0.73 -2.96
C LEU A 162 13.99 -2.02 -3.64
N ALA A 163 13.33 -1.92 -4.81
CA ALA A 163 12.97 -3.06 -5.63
C ALA A 163 14.20 -3.88 -6.02
N LYS A 164 15.27 -3.22 -6.46
CA LYS A 164 16.55 -3.84 -6.82
C LYS A 164 17.28 -4.40 -5.60
N LYS A 165 17.33 -3.65 -4.50
CA LYS A 165 17.98 -4.06 -3.24
C LYS A 165 17.43 -5.40 -2.73
N HIS A 166 16.11 -5.56 -2.74
CA HIS A 166 15.43 -6.73 -2.17
C HIS A 166 15.00 -7.78 -3.20
N GLY A 167 15.20 -7.51 -4.49
CA GLY A 167 14.75 -8.39 -5.56
C GLY A 167 13.23 -8.60 -5.54
N MET A 168 12.46 -7.53 -5.33
CA MET A 168 11.00 -7.54 -5.26
C MET A 168 10.35 -6.56 -6.23
N VAL A 169 9.16 -6.88 -6.71
CA VAL A 169 8.32 -5.94 -7.47
C VAL A 169 7.70 -4.94 -6.48
N VAL A 170 7.66 -3.66 -6.83
CA VAL A 170 7.02 -2.61 -6.02
C VAL A 170 5.94 -1.92 -6.84
N VAL A 171 4.71 -1.89 -6.32
CA VAL A 171 3.60 -1.11 -6.87
C VAL A 171 3.52 0.22 -6.11
N SER A 172 3.69 1.33 -6.84
CA SER A 172 3.84 2.68 -6.29
C SER A 172 2.74 3.61 -6.85
N PRO A 173 1.61 3.77 -6.13
CA PRO A 173 0.56 4.72 -6.49
C PRO A 173 0.97 6.16 -6.16
N ILE A 174 1.06 7.01 -7.18
CA ILE A 174 1.52 8.40 -7.08
C ILE A 174 0.54 9.37 -7.79
N LEU A 175 0.71 10.66 -7.50
CA LEU A 175 0.16 11.72 -8.34
C LEU A 175 1.14 11.95 -9.50
N GLU A 176 0.73 11.61 -10.71
CA GLU A 176 1.54 11.73 -11.92
C GLU A 176 1.34 13.10 -12.57
N ARG A 177 2.44 13.72 -13.01
CA ARG A 177 2.46 14.85 -13.95
C ARG A 177 2.98 14.37 -15.31
N ASP A 178 2.11 14.38 -16.31
CA ASP A 178 2.42 13.96 -17.68
C ASP A 178 2.87 15.14 -18.54
N GLU A 179 4.18 15.42 -18.51
CA GLU A 179 4.80 16.52 -19.26
C GLU A 179 4.62 16.37 -20.78
N ALA A 180 4.60 15.14 -21.30
CA ALA A 180 4.40 14.88 -22.72
C ALA A 180 2.99 15.27 -23.21
N HIS A 181 2.01 15.31 -22.30
CA HIS A 181 0.64 15.67 -22.59
C HIS A 181 0.23 16.94 -21.82
N GLY A 182 1.06 17.98 -21.88
CA GLY A 182 0.74 19.32 -21.38
C GLY A 182 0.70 19.42 -19.86
N ALA A 183 1.56 18.67 -19.16
CA ALA A 183 1.63 18.60 -17.70
C ALA A 183 0.30 18.18 -17.04
N THR A 184 -0.50 17.36 -17.73
CA THR A 184 -1.77 16.84 -17.22
C THR A 184 -1.53 15.96 -16.00
N ILE A 185 -2.39 16.12 -14.99
CA ILE A 185 -2.28 15.39 -13.72
C ILE A 185 -3.11 14.10 -13.78
N TRP A 186 -2.58 13.02 -13.20
CA TRP A 186 -3.24 11.72 -13.12
C TRP A 186 -3.00 11.05 -11.76
N ASN A 187 -3.93 10.20 -11.35
CA ASN A 187 -3.69 9.23 -10.28
C ASN A 187 -3.23 7.93 -10.91
N THR A 188 -2.00 7.53 -10.59
CA THR A 188 -1.27 6.52 -11.36
C THR A 188 -0.55 5.54 -10.45
N ALA A 189 -0.81 4.25 -10.64
CA ALA A 189 0.00 3.17 -10.10
C ALA A 189 1.16 2.87 -11.06
N VAL A 190 2.39 3.06 -10.61
CA VAL A 190 3.60 2.65 -11.34
C VAL A 190 4.04 1.28 -10.84
N VAL A 191 4.36 0.37 -11.75
CA VAL A 191 4.87 -0.97 -11.42
C VAL A 191 6.38 -1.01 -11.68
N ILE A 192 7.15 -1.14 -10.61
CA ILE A 192 8.60 -1.26 -10.63
C ILE A 192 8.97 -2.74 -10.51
N GLY A 193 9.74 -3.25 -11.46
CA GLY A 193 10.22 -4.61 -11.50
C GLY A 193 11.33 -4.90 -10.49
N ASN A 194 11.55 -6.18 -10.21
CA ASN A 194 12.51 -6.67 -9.22
C ASN A 194 13.99 -6.40 -9.55
N ASN A 195 14.31 -5.94 -10.76
CA ASN A 195 15.64 -5.47 -11.13
C ASN A 195 15.76 -3.93 -11.09
N GLY A 196 14.70 -3.24 -10.69
CA GLY A 196 14.59 -1.78 -10.65
C GLY A 196 14.11 -1.13 -11.96
N ASN A 197 13.71 -1.88 -12.99
CA ASN A 197 13.12 -1.29 -14.19
C ASN A 197 11.68 -0.83 -13.96
N VAL A 198 11.23 0.23 -14.61
CA VAL A 198 9.78 0.51 -14.70
C VAL A 198 9.19 -0.48 -15.70
N ILE A 199 8.24 -1.32 -15.26
CA ILE A 199 7.54 -2.27 -16.12
C ILE A 199 6.42 -1.55 -16.89
N GLY A 200 5.73 -0.64 -16.22
CA GLY A 200 4.64 0.14 -16.79
C GLY A 200 3.87 0.91 -15.73
N LYS A 201 2.78 1.53 -16.15
CA LYS A 201 1.90 2.32 -15.28
C LYS A 201 0.43 2.10 -15.62
N HIS A 202 -0.44 2.29 -14.64
CA HIS A 202 -1.90 2.22 -14.80
C HIS A 202 -2.54 3.45 -14.15
N ARG A 203 -3.41 4.15 -14.89
CA ARG A 203 -4.14 5.34 -14.43
C ARG A 203 -5.52 4.96 -13.90
N LYS A 204 -5.97 5.61 -12.82
CA LYS A 204 -7.25 5.36 -12.16
C LYS A 204 -8.42 5.48 -13.15
N ASN A 205 -9.13 4.37 -13.37
CA ASN A 205 -10.24 4.30 -14.34
C ASN A 205 -11.50 5.03 -13.87
N HIS A 206 -11.83 4.93 -12.58
CA HIS A 206 -13.07 5.47 -12.01
C HIS A 206 -12.71 6.54 -10.98
N ILE A 207 -13.12 7.78 -11.26
CA ILE A 207 -12.78 8.94 -10.44
C ILE A 207 -13.99 9.32 -9.58
N PRO A 208 -13.89 9.22 -8.25
CA PRO A 208 -14.98 9.58 -7.36
C PRO A 208 -15.26 11.09 -7.42
N ARG A 209 -16.54 11.43 -7.20
CA ARG A 209 -17.05 12.80 -7.07
C ARG A 209 -17.90 12.99 -5.81
N VAL A 210 -17.73 12.13 -4.81
CA VAL A 210 -18.64 12.04 -3.67
C VAL A 210 -18.05 12.72 -2.44
N GLY A 211 -18.73 13.74 -1.92
CA GLY A 211 -18.34 14.43 -0.69
C GLY A 211 -16.94 15.06 -0.74
N ASP A 212 -16.10 14.71 0.23
CA ASP A 212 -14.70 15.17 0.33
C ASP A 212 -13.77 14.45 -0.65
N PHE A 213 -14.21 13.37 -1.31
CA PHE A 213 -13.49 12.70 -2.39
C PHE A 213 -13.81 13.39 -3.73
N ASN A 214 -13.28 14.60 -3.92
CA ASN A 214 -13.44 15.37 -5.16
C ASN A 214 -12.18 15.32 -6.04
N GLU A 215 -11.76 14.10 -6.32
CA GLU A 215 -10.58 13.82 -7.17
C GLU A 215 -10.73 14.36 -8.60
N SER A 216 -11.98 14.49 -9.08
CA SER A 216 -12.28 15.05 -10.41
C SER A 216 -11.87 16.52 -10.60
N THR A 217 -11.58 17.24 -9.51
CA THR A 217 -11.03 18.60 -9.56
C THR A 217 -9.54 18.59 -9.95
N TYR A 218 -8.85 17.46 -9.74
CA TYR A 218 -7.40 17.34 -9.88
C TYR A 218 -6.98 16.52 -11.10
N TYR A 219 -7.72 15.49 -11.50
CA TYR A 219 -7.38 14.64 -12.64
C TYR A 219 -8.61 14.11 -13.37
N MET A 220 -8.44 13.80 -14.65
CA MET A 220 -9.51 13.43 -15.59
C MET A 220 -9.62 11.92 -15.78
N VAL A 221 -10.80 11.44 -16.16
CA VAL A 221 -11.04 10.03 -16.50
C VAL A 221 -10.27 9.70 -17.78
N ARG A 222 -9.70 8.49 -17.86
CA ARG A 222 -9.06 8.00 -19.08
C ARG A 222 -10.08 7.96 -20.23
N LEU A 223 -9.85 8.76 -21.27
CA LEU A 223 -10.39 8.51 -22.60
C LEU A 223 -9.29 7.75 -23.36
N GLU A 224 -9.38 6.42 -23.44
CA GLU A 224 -8.57 5.72 -24.44
C GLU A 224 -9.06 6.14 -25.84
N PRO A 225 -8.19 6.55 -26.78
CA PRO A 225 -8.55 6.50 -28.18
C PRO A 225 -8.76 5.03 -28.55
N ALA A 226 -9.89 4.70 -29.19
CA ALA A 226 -10.06 3.41 -29.82
C ALA A 226 -8.85 3.17 -30.75
N SER A 227 -8.12 2.08 -30.52
CA SER A 227 -6.99 1.70 -31.35
C SER A 227 -7.46 1.56 -32.82
N SER A 228 -6.86 2.34 -33.71
CA SER A 228 -6.91 2.18 -35.16
C SER A 228 -5.97 1.07 -35.63
#